data_AF-A0A7S2IJP3-F1
#
_entry.id   AF-A0A7S2IJP3-F1
#
_cell.length_a   1.000
_cell.length_b   1.000
_cell.length_c   1.000
_cell.angle_alpha   90.00
_cell.angle_beta   90.00
_cell.angle_gamma   90.00
#
_symmetry.space_group_name_H-M   'P 1'
#
loop_
_entity.id
_entity.type
_entity.pdbx_description
1 polymer ?
#
loop_
_entity_poly.entity_id
_entity_poly.type
_entity_poly.pdbx_seq_one_letter_code
_entity_poly.pdbx_strand_id
1 'polypeptide(L)'
;MLFDTNEYLRLLTPQNVVIFLVDIVIGMVMLQSALALWVNIQNRKLPDGVIRPPHLRSYIPYIGSAMRLVSGNTREFILQTAKSLNSPVFTALIAGTKCVFIADPDLVFVVFKDSIKGIDSLSLQKKAMISISGIPKDVVEENFRNVKLAKELMGQIHKYLIHTDHLTKSVKEVQKIIDQNLNEAIEKSAERKLEGESEWVSYSMFKFVRKLIFYASVGPIISTGLTEESIVDDFTTFDDGLAYLFADAPS
;
A
#
# COMPACT_ATOMS: atom_id res chain seq x y z
N MET A 1 28.61 0.51 -37.85
CA MET A 1 27.32 -0.20 -38.05
C MET A 1 26.40 0.70 -38.83
N LEU A 2 26.37 0.55 -40.15
CA LEU A 2 25.38 1.18 -41.02
C LEU A 2 24.21 0.21 -41.06
N PHE A 3 23.06 0.59 -40.49
CA PHE A 3 21.84 -0.19 -40.62
C PHE A 3 21.43 -0.18 -42.10
N ASP A 4 21.25 -1.36 -42.68
CA ASP A 4 20.87 -1.52 -44.08
C ASP A 4 19.43 -1.00 -44.25
N THR A 5 19.31 0.18 -44.86
CA THR A 5 18.04 0.87 -45.09
C THR A 5 17.09 0.07 -45.98
N ASN A 6 17.58 -0.95 -46.71
CA ASN A 6 16.75 -1.85 -47.49
C ASN A 6 15.93 -2.83 -46.65
N GLU A 7 16.36 -3.14 -45.42
CA GLU A 7 15.64 -4.09 -44.57
C GLU A 7 14.36 -3.46 -43.98
N TYR A 8 14.41 -2.16 -43.66
CA TYR A 8 13.23 -1.38 -43.24
C TYR A 8 12.20 -1.19 -44.35
N LEU A 9 12.63 -1.06 -45.61
CA LEU A 9 11.73 -0.95 -46.75
C LEU A 9 10.96 -2.25 -47.03
N ARG A 10 11.53 -3.42 -46.68
CA ARG A 10 10.85 -4.72 -46.81
C ARG A 10 9.75 -4.94 -45.76
N LEU A 11 9.80 -4.21 -44.65
CA LEU A 11 8.76 -4.25 -43.61
C LEU A 11 7.54 -3.37 -43.94
N LEU A 12 7.61 -2.52 -44.96
CA LEU A 12 6.50 -1.68 -45.44
C LEU A 12 5.59 -2.43 -46.41
N THR A 13 5.03 -3.56 -45.97
CA THR A 13 3.87 -4.13 -46.68
C THR A 13 2.68 -3.18 -46.51
N PRO A 14 1.74 -3.11 -47.46
CA PRO A 14 0.55 -2.27 -47.34
C PRO A 14 -0.23 -2.50 -46.03
N GLN A 15 -0.21 -3.74 -45.52
CA GLN A 15 -0.82 -4.10 -44.24
C GLN A 15 -0.08 -3.48 -43.05
N ASN A 16 1.25 -3.52 -43.02
CA ASN A 16 2.05 -2.93 -41.94
C ASN A 16 1.96 -1.40 -41.93
N VAL A 17 1.81 -0.77 -43.10
CA VAL A 17 1.57 0.68 -43.20
C VAL A 17 0.22 1.05 -42.57
N VAL A 18 -0.83 0.27 -42.80
CA VAL A 18 -2.15 0.49 -42.20
C VAL A 18 -2.09 0.33 -40.67
N ILE A 19 -1.44 -0.72 -40.17
CA ILE A 19 -1.27 -0.94 -38.71
C ILE A 19 -0.53 0.24 -38.08
N PHE A 20 0.59 0.66 -38.67
CA PHE A 20 1.38 1.78 -38.16
C PHE A 20 0.58 3.11 -38.15
N LEU A 21 -0.22 3.37 -39.17
CA LEU A 21 -1.10 4.56 -39.20
C LEU A 21 -2.20 4.48 -38.14
N VAL A 22 -2.78 3.29 -37.89
CA VAL A 22 -3.76 3.09 -36.83
C VAL A 22 -3.15 3.35 -35.45
N ASP A 23 -1.94 2.85 -35.19
CA ASP A 23 -1.24 3.08 -33.92
C ASP A 23 -0.91 4.57 -33.68
N ILE A 24 -0.50 5.29 -34.74
CA ILE A 24 -0.28 6.74 -34.67
C ILE A 24 -1.59 7.46 -34.33
N VAL A 25 -2.70 7.11 -34.98
CA VAL A 25 -4.00 7.74 -34.74
C VAL A 25 -4.47 7.47 -33.31
N ILE A 26 -4.34 6.23 -32.83
CA ILE A 26 -4.66 5.88 -31.43
C ILE A 26 -3.80 6.69 -30.47
N GLY A 27 -2.49 6.77 -30.70
CA GLY A 27 -1.57 7.56 -29.90
C GLY A 27 -1.93 9.05 -29.85
N MET A 28 -2.31 9.64 -30.98
CA MET A 28 -2.76 11.03 -31.05
C MET A 28 -4.08 11.26 -30.29
N VAL A 29 -5.05 10.36 -30.40
CA VAL A 29 -6.32 10.45 -29.67
C VAL A 29 -6.10 10.34 -28.16
N MET A 30 -5.22 9.44 -27.72
CA MET A 30 -4.86 9.34 -26.30
C MET A 30 -4.15 10.59 -25.80
N LEU A 31 -3.24 11.16 -26.59
CA LEU A 31 -2.55 12.41 -26.25
C LEU A 31 -3.51 13.59 -26.14
N GLN A 32 -4.46 13.73 -27.08
CA GLN A 32 -5.48 14.76 -27.05
C GLN A 32 -6.41 14.62 -25.84
N SER A 33 -6.82 13.39 -25.51
CA SER A 33 -7.64 13.09 -24.34
C SER A 33 -6.90 13.43 -23.04
N ALA A 34 -5.61 13.11 -22.95
CA ALA A 34 -4.76 13.44 -21.82
C ALA A 34 -4.58 14.97 -21.66
N LEU A 35 -4.38 15.70 -22.76
CA LEU A 35 -4.31 17.16 -22.76
C LEU A 35 -5.63 17.81 -22.34
N ALA A 36 -6.77 17.34 -22.87
CA ALA A 36 -8.09 17.84 -22.50
C ALA A 36 -8.39 17.60 -21.01
N LEU A 37 -8.04 16.40 -20.50
CA LEU A 37 -8.15 16.09 -19.07
C LEU A 37 -7.25 17.01 -18.23
N TRP A 38 -6.01 17.23 -18.66
CA TRP A 38 -5.07 18.13 -17.97
C TRP A 38 -5.60 19.56 -17.90
N VAL A 39 -6.11 20.10 -19.01
CA VAL A 39 -6.72 21.45 -19.07
C VAL A 39 -7.96 21.53 -18.16
N ASN A 40 -8.81 20.51 -18.16
CA ASN A 40 -10.01 20.49 -17.33
C ASN A 40 -9.67 20.42 -15.83
N ILE A 41 -8.64 19.67 -15.45
CA ILE A 41 -8.11 19.62 -14.07
C ILE A 41 -7.57 20.99 -13.65
N GLN A 42 -6.88 21.71 -14.54
CA GLN A 42 -6.39 23.06 -14.25
C GLN A 42 -7.54 24.07 -14.08
N ASN A 43 -8.59 23.93 -14.91
CA ASN A 43 -9.67 24.91 -15.02
C ASN A 43 -10.83 24.74 -14.04
N ARG A 44 -10.84 23.70 -13.18
CA ARG A 44 -11.82 23.64 -12.09
C ARG A 44 -11.61 24.86 -11.19
N LYS A 45 -12.50 25.85 -11.24
CA LYS A 45 -12.52 26.97 -10.29
C LYS A 45 -12.98 26.45 -8.94
N LEU A 46 -12.27 26.81 -7.87
CA LEU A 46 -12.74 26.54 -6.51
C LEU A 46 -13.79 27.60 -6.11
N PRO A 47 -14.61 27.31 -5.10
CA PRO A 47 -15.43 28.32 -4.46
C PRO A 47 -14.57 29.51 -4.02
N ASP A 48 -15.13 30.72 -4.10
CA ASP A 48 -14.45 31.94 -3.67
C ASP A 48 -14.00 31.82 -2.20
N GLY A 49 -12.74 32.16 -1.93
CA GLY A 49 -12.13 32.11 -0.59
C GLY A 49 -11.31 30.86 -0.27
N VAL A 50 -11.30 29.82 -1.11
CA VAL A 50 -10.48 28.63 -0.87
C VAL A 50 -9.06 28.81 -1.44
N ILE A 51 -8.09 28.99 -0.56
CA ILE A 51 -6.66 29.05 -0.93
C ILE A 51 -6.17 27.63 -1.24
N ARG A 52 -5.70 27.40 -2.47
CA ARG A 52 -5.08 26.12 -2.85
C ARG A 52 -3.69 26.01 -2.23
N PRO A 53 -3.33 24.85 -1.63
CA PRO A 53 -1.95 24.61 -1.26
C PRO A 53 -1.03 24.69 -2.49
N PRO A 54 0.20 25.18 -2.34
CA PRO A 54 1.17 25.22 -3.44
C PRO A 54 1.38 23.83 -4.04
N HIS A 55 1.59 23.77 -5.36
CA HIS A 55 1.81 22.52 -6.07
C HIS A 55 3.28 22.30 -6.37
N LEU A 56 3.84 21.17 -5.93
CA LEU A 56 5.16 20.72 -6.32
C LEU A 56 5.16 20.37 -7.81
N ARG A 57 5.97 21.10 -8.58
CA ARG A 57 6.17 20.81 -10.00
C ARG A 57 6.98 19.52 -10.14
N SER A 58 6.53 18.64 -11.01
CA SER A 58 7.21 17.39 -11.34
C SER A 58 7.71 17.43 -12.78
N TYR A 59 8.87 16.82 -13.01
CA TYR A 59 9.49 16.79 -14.34
C TYR A 59 8.89 15.67 -15.22
N ILE A 60 8.45 14.57 -14.60
CA ILE A 60 7.93 13.40 -15.31
C ILE A 60 6.40 13.50 -15.35
N PRO A 61 5.78 13.64 -16.55
CA PRO A 61 4.33 13.62 -16.69
C PRO A 61 3.75 12.30 -16.15
N TYR A 62 2.52 12.35 -15.64
CA TYR A 62 1.80 11.21 -15.05
C TYR A 62 2.46 10.69 -13.76
N ILE A 63 3.67 10.12 -13.81
CA ILE A 63 4.37 9.56 -12.64
C ILE A 63 4.57 10.62 -11.54
N GLY A 64 4.88 11.86 -11.95
CA GLY A 64 5.02 12.98 -11.04
C GLY A 64 6.24 12.84 -10.11
N SER A 65 6.01 12.95 -8.80
CA SER A 65 7.02 12.81 -7.75
C SER A 65 7.06 11.41 -7.13
N ALA A 66 6.33 10.42 -7.70
CA ALA A 66 6.28 9.06 -7.16
C ALA A 66 7.68 8.43 -7.02
N MET A 67 8.55 8.62 -8.02
CA MET A 67 9.94 8.13 -7.95
C MET A 67 10.71 8.72 -6.78
N ARG A 68 10.56 10.01 -6.48
CA ARG A 68 11.21 10.66 -5.33
C ARG A 68 10.64 10.18 -4.00
N LEU A 69 9.37 9.79 -4.00
CA LEU A 69 8.69 9.23 -2.82
C LEU A 69 9.18 7.81 -2.53
N VAL A 70 9.34 6.98 -3.57
CA VAL A 70 9.73 5.56 -3.45
C VAL A 70 11.23 5.38 -3.27
N SER A 71 12.06 6.17 -3.96
CA SER A 71 13.52 6.05 -3.90
C SER A 71 14.14 6.63 -2.63
N GLY A 72 13.39 7.40 -1.84
CA GLY A 72 13.88 8.08 -0.66
C GLY A 72 13.02 7.82 0.58
N ASN A 73 13.40 8.44 1.69
CA ASN A 73 12.56 8.45 2.87
C ASN A 73 11.36 9.39 2.63
N THR A 74 10.14 8.84 2.59
CA THR A 74 8.87 9.58 2.45
C THR A 74 8.81 10.80 3.37
N ARG A 75 9.30 10.67 4.61
CA ARG A 75 9.34 11.77 5.58
C ARG A 75 10.26 12.89 5.13
N GLU A 76 11.45 12.57 4.63
CA GLU A 76 12.38 13.57 4.12
C GLU A 76 11.82 14.28 2.89
N PHE A 77 11.19 13.54 1.98
CA PHE A 77 10.50 14.13 0.83
C PHE A 77 9.47 15.18 1.27
N ILE A 78 8.62 14.84 2.25
CA ILE A 78 7.59 15.73 2.76
C ILE A 78 8.21 16.99 3.39
N LEU A 79 9.18 16.82 4.29
CA LEU A 79 9.81 17.92 5.02
C LEU A 79 10.61 18.85 4.11
N GLN A 80 11.42 18.29 3.20
CA GLN A 80 12.21 19.08 2.25
C GLN A 80 11.30 19.85 1.28
N THR A 81 10.22 19.22 0.81
CA THR A 81 9.27 19.87 -0.09
C THR A 81 8.55 21.01 0.60
N ALA A 82 8.03 20.78 1.81
CA ALA A 82 7.38 21.81 2.62
C ALA A 82 8.30 23.02 2.86
N LYS A 83 9.57 22.76 3.22
CA LYS A 83 10.59 23.80 3.37
C LYS A 83 10.86 24.56 2.07
N SER A 84 10.98 23.86 0.95
CA SER A 84 11.25 24.47 -0.37
C SER A 84 10.11 25.37 -0.87
N LEU A 85 8.87 25.01 -0.55
CA LEU A 85 7.67 25.76 -0.93
C LEU A 85 7.28 26.81 0.11
N ASN A 86 8.03 26.92 1.22
CA ASN A 86 7.69 27.73 2.38
C ASN A 86 6.24 27.55 2.83
N SER A 87 5.77 26.30 2.87
CA SER A 87 4.38 25.97 3.19
C SER A 87 4.26 24.61 3.89
N PRO A 88 3.55 24.52 5.02
CA PRO A 88 3.36 23.27 5.75
C PRO A 88 2.37 22.31 5.06
N VAL A 89 1.59 22.81 4.09
CA VAL A 89 0.65 22.01 3.29
C VAL A 89 0.95 22.24 1.83
N PHE A 90 1.09 21.17 1.05
CA PHE A 90 1.35 21.28 -0.38
C PHE A 90 0.65 20.16 -1.13
N THR A 91 0.59 20.27 -2.45
CA THR A 91 0.10 19.21 -3.32
C THR A 91 1.20 18.69 -4.23
N ALA A 92 1.22 17.40 -4.52
CA ALA A 92 2.13 16.82 -5.51
C ALA A 92 1.39 15.77 -6.35
N LEU A 93 1.83 15.59 -7.60
CA LEU A 93 1.35 14.51 -8.44
C LEU A 93 2.12 13.23 -8.09
N ILE A 94 1.42 12.16 -7.74
CA ILE A 94 1.97 10.83 -7.44
C ILE A 94 1.23 9.82 -8.32
N ALA A 95 1.91 9.22 -9.29
CA ALA A 95 1.35 8.19 -10.18
C ALA A 95 -0.03 8.58 -10.77
N GLY A 96 -0.11 9.77 -11.34
CA GLY A 96 -1.31 10.32 -12.00
C GLY A 96 -2.31 10.95 -11.04
N THR A 97 -2.14 10.77 -9.73
CA THR A 97 -3.08 11.27 -8.70
C THR A 97 -2.51 12.51 -8.02
N LYS A 98 -3.34 13.56 -7.88
CA LYS A 98 -2.96 14.75 -7.12
C LYS A 98 -3.20 14.52 -5.63
N CYS A 99 -2.12 14.36 -4.89
CA CYS A 99 -2.14 14.14 -3.44
C CYS A 99 -1.89 15.45 -2.69
N VAL A 100 -2.52 15.62 -1.54
CA VAL A 100 -2.25 16.71 -0.59
C VAL A 100 -1.39 16.14 0.53
N PHE A 101 -0.29 16.82 0.84
CA PHE A 101 0.63 16.47 1.91
C PHE A 101 0.60 17.53 3.00
N ILE A 102 0.68 17.09 4.25
CA ILE A 102 0.72 17.93 5.44
C ILE A 102 1.99 17.57 6.18
N ALA A 103 2.92 18.52 6.27
CA ALA A 103 4.21 18.33 6.93
C ALA A 103 4.19 18.73 8.41
N ASP A 104 3.22 19.57 8.81
CA ASP A 104 3.06 20.05 10.18
C ASP A 104 2.12 19.11 10.97
N PRO A 105 2.60 18.48 12.06
CA PRO A 105 1.79 17.56 12.87
C PRO A 105 0.56 18.23 13.49
N ASP A 106 0.61 19.54 13.80
CA ASP A 106 -0.53 20.24 14.42
C ASP A 106 -1.69 20.35 13.45
N LEU A 107 -1.39 20.52 12.15
CA LEU A 107 -2.40 20.55 11.08
C LEU A 107 -3.01 19.18 10.80
N VAL A 108 -2.26 18.09 11.02
CA VAL A 108 -2.78 16.72 10.89
C VAL A 108 -3.92 16.51 11.88
N PHE A 109 -3.77 16.98 13.12
CA PHE A 109 -4.80 16.85 14.14
C PHE A 109 -6.10 17.55 13.77
N VAL A 110 -6.01 18.76 13.19
CA VAL A 110 -7.17 19.54 12.73
C VAL A 110 -7.96 18.76 11.66
N VAL A 111 -7.25 18.12 10.72
CA VAL A 111 -7.88 17.35 9.63
C VAL A 111 -8.71 16.18 10.14
N PHE A 112 -8.22 15.46 11.16
CA PHE A 112 -8.93 14.32 11.72
C PHE A 112 -9.98 14.70 12.77
N LYS A 113 -9.74 15.75 13.56
CA LYS A 113 -10.66 16.19 14.62
C LYS A 113 -11.95 16.76 14.06
N ASP A 114 -11.86 17.61 13.04
CA ASP A 114 -13.02 18.37 12.56
C ASP A 114 -13.91 17.57 11.60
N SER A 115 -13.68 16.25 11.47
CA SER A 115 -14.42 15.36 10.57
C SER A 115 -14.69 16.05 9.24
N ILE A 116 -13.61 16.59 8.62
CA ILE A 116 -13.74 17.44 7.43
C ILE A 116 -14.66 16.73 6.44
N LYS A 117 -15.84 17.33 6.23
CA LYS A 117 -16.85 16.80 5.31
C LYS A 117 -16.20 16.64 3.94
N GLY A 118 -15.94 15.40 3.55
CA GLY A 118 -15.27 15.08 2.28
C GLY A 118 -14.04 14.18 2.37
N ILE A 119 -13.55 13.82 3.57
CA ILE A 119 -12.54 12.76 3.70
C ILE A 119 -13.25 11.41 3.67
N ASP A 120 -13.18 10.74 2.53
CA ASP A 120 -13.73 9.40 2.34
C ASP A 120 -12.66 8.32 2.58
N SER A 121 -12.46 7.97 3.85
CA SER A 121 -11.56 6.88 4.25
C SER A 121 -12.05 5.51 3.77
N LEU A 122 -13.37 5.34 3.59
CA LEU A 122 -13.96 4.08 3.16
C LEU A 122 -13.60 3.76 1.71
N SER A 123 -13.58 4.76 0.82
CA SER A 123 -13.13 4.55 -0.55
C SER A 123 -11.68 4.05 -0.64
N LEU A 124 -10.80 4.55 0.23
CA LEU A 124 -9.41 4.07 0.27
C LEU A 124 -9.32 2.62 0.77
N GLN A 125 -10.10 2.26 1.81
CA GLN A 125 -10.17 0.89 2.32
C GLN A 125 -10.72 -0.08 1.27
N LYS A 126 -11.79 0.29 0.56
CA LYS A 126 -12.34 -0.50 -0.55
C LYS A 126 -11.29 -0.76 -1.63
N LYS A 127 -10.57 0.29 -2.04
CA LYS A 127 -9.50 0.16 -3.04
C LYS A 127 -8.41 -0.80 -2.57
N ALA A 128 -8.00 -0.70 -1.30
CA ALA A 128 -7.03 -1.62 -0.70
C ALA A 128 -7.54 -3.07 -0.72
N MET A 129 -8.78 -3.33 -0.30
CA MET A 129 -9.35 -4.69 -0.29
C MET A 129 -9.45 -5.30 -1.70
N ILE A 130 -9.83 -4.50 -2.71
CA ILE A 130 -9.90 -4.97 -4.10
C ILE A 130 -8.49 -5.32 -4.60
N SER A 131 -7.52 -4.44 -4.38
CA SER A 131 -6.18 -4.55 -4.98
C SER A 131 -5.31 -5.59 -4.28
N ILE A 132 -5.45 -5.73 -2.96
CA ILE A 132 -4.58 -6.57 -2.12
C ILE A 132 -5.19 -7.95 -1.88
N SER A 133 -6.49 -8.00 -1.55
CA SER A 133 -7.14 -9.26 -1.18
C SER A 133 -7.73 -9.99 -2.39
N GLY A 134 -7.70 -9.38 -3.59
CA GLY A 134 -8.27 -9.94 -4.81
C GLY A 134 -9.79 -10.13 -4.75
N ILE A 135 -10.47 -9.51 -3.79
CA ILE A 135 -11.92 -9.63 -3.63
C ILE A 135 -12.59 -8.83 -4.76
N PRO A 136 -13.52 -9.45 -5.52
CA PRO A 136 -14.23 -8.76 -6.60
C PRO A 136 -14.89 -7.47 -6.13
N LYS A 137 -14.84 -6.44 -6.99
CA LYS A 137 -15.34 -5.09 -6.66
C LYS A 137 -16.81 -5.09 -6.25
N ASP A 138 -17.64 -5.88 -6.90
CA ASP A 138 -19.07 -6.04 -6.60
C ASP A 138 -19.30 -6.58 -5.19
N VAL A 139 -18.53 -7.58 -4.77
CA VAL A 139 -18.60 -8.15 -3.41
C VAL A 139 -18.16 -7.12 -2.37
N VAL A 140 -17.07 -6.38 -2.63
CA VAL A 140 -16.62 -5.30 -1.73
C VAL A 140 -17.69 -4.20 -1.63
N GLU A 141 -18.28 -3.78 -2.75
CA GLU A 141 -19.33 -2.76 -2.74
C GLU A 141 -20.57 -3.22 -1.95
N GLU A 142 -20.99 -4.47 -2.10
CA GLU A 142 -22.10 -5.04 -1.34
C GLU A 142 -21.83 -5.06 0.17
N ASN A 143 -20.65 -5.55 0.57
CA ASN A 143 -20.24 -5.63 1.98
C ASN A 143 -20.23 -4.26 2.66
N PHE A 144 -19.74 -3.23 1.98
CA PHE A 144 -19.69 -1.86 2.52
C PHE A 144 -21.03 -1.13 2.48
N ARG A 145 -21.99 -1.55 1.64
CA ARG A 145 -23.37 -1.03 1.67
C ARG A 145 -24.15 -1.57 2.86
N ASN A 146 -23.77 -2.74 3.38
CA ASN A 146 -24.42 -3.34 4.52
C ASN A 146 -23.97 -2.66 5.83
N VAL A 147 -24.60 -1.53 6.16
CA VAL A 147 -24.36 -0.76 7.39
C VAL A 147 -24.50 -1.63 8.65
N LYS A 148 -25.37 -2.66 8.61
CA LYS A 148 -25.56 -3.60 9.71
C LYS A 148 -24.31 -4.47 9.91
N LEU A 149 -23.78 -5.05 8.83
CA LEU A 149 -22.55 -5.85 8.86
C LEU A 149 -21.35 -5.01 9.34
N ALA A 150 -21.20 -3.78 8.83
CA ALA A 150 -20.14 -2.89 9.27
C ALA A 150 -20.23 -2.54 10.77
N LYS A 151 -21.45 -2.27 11.27
CA LYS A 151 -21.69 -2.03 12.71
C LYS A 151 -21.43 -3.29 13.56
N GLU A 152 -21.84 -4.46 13.09
CA GLU A 152 -21.59 -5.73 13.77
C GLU A 152 -20.09 -6.03 13.84
N LEU A 153 -19.37 -5.86 12.72
CA LEU A 153 -17.92 -6.04 12.67
C LEU A 153 -17.20 -5.06 13.61
N MET A 154 -17.53 -3.77 13.56
CA MET A 154 -16.94 -2.78 14.46
C MET A 154 -17.29 -3.07 15.93
N GLY A 155 -18.51 -3.54 16.21
CA GLY A 155 -18.91 -3.98 17.55
C GLY A 155 -18.10 -5.17 18.04
N GLN A 156 -17.80 -6.15 17.16
CA GLN A 156 -16.94 -7.28 17.49
C GLN A 156 -15.50 -6.84 17.73
N ILE A 157 -14.93 -6.03 16.83
CA ILE A 157 -13.57 -5.47 17.00
C ILE A 157 -13.47 -4.73 18.34
N HIS A 158 -14.44 -3.87 18.65
CA HIS A 158 -14.46 -3.14 19.93
C HIS A 158 -14.58 -4.10 21.13
N LYS A 159 -15.45 -5.11 21.03
CA LYS A 159 -15.61 -6.11 22.09
C LYS A 159 -14.31 -6.88 22.38
N TYR A 160 -13.59 -7.31 21.34
CA TYR A 160 -12.39 -8.12 21.52
C TYR A 160 -11.12 -7.30 21.81
N LEU A 161 -11.00 -6.09 21.26
CA LEU A 161 -9.80 -5.27 21.40
C LEU A 161 -9.85 -4.26 22.54
N ILE A 162 -11.04 -3.85 22.99
CA ILE A 162 -11.19 -2.74 23.95
C ILE A 162 -11.82 -3.22 25.27
N HIS A 163 -12.71 -4.22 25.25
CA HIS A 163 -13.33 -4.69 26.48
C HIS A 163 -12.33 -5.47 27.34
N THR A 164 -12.09 -5.01 28.57
CA THR A 164 -11.01 -5.47 29.45
C THR A 164 -10.97 -6.99 29.65
N ASP A 165 -12.11 -7.64 29.84
CA ASP A 165 -12.17 -9.09 30.09
C ASP A 165 -11.76 -9.91 28.86
N HIS A 166 -12.24 -9.52 27.68
CA HIS A 166 -11.88 -10.17 26.42
C HIS A 166 -10.42 -9.92 26.06
N LEU A 167 -9.97 -8.67 26.20
CA LEU A 167 -8.58 -8.31 25.98
C LEU A 167 -7.65 -9.09 26.93
N THR A 168 -7.99 -9.18 28.22
CA THR A 168 -7.19 -9.95 29.20
C THR A 168 -7.12 -11.43 28.83
N LYS A 169 -8.23 -12.01 28.36
CA LYS A 169 -8.26 -13.40 27.89
C LYS A 169 -7.36 -13.58 26.66
N SER A 170 -7.49 -12.72 25.65
CA SER A 170 -6.64 -12.74 24.46
C SER A 170 -5.16 -12.56 24.79
N VAL A 171 -4.82 -11.64 25.71
CA VAL A 171 -3.44 -11.44 26.17
C VAL A 171 -2.88 -12.70 26.84
N LYS A 172 -3.67 -13.40 27.67
CA LYS A 172 -3.24 -14.67 28.28
C LYS A 172 -3.01 -15.78 27.24
N GLU A 173 -3.86 -15.86 26.22
CA GLU A 173 -3.71 -16.84 25.13
C GLU A 173 -2.47 -16.53 24.27
N VAL A 174 -2.27 -15.27 23.91
CA VAL A 174 -1.06 -14.75 23.23
C VAL A 174 0.18 -15.11 24.05
N GLN A 175 0.18 -14.81 25.36
CA GLN A 175 1.31 -15.08 26.24
C GLN A 175 1.64 -16.58 26.29
N LYS A 176 0.62 -17.43 26.42
CA LYS A 176 0.80 -18.89 26.39
C LYS A 176 1.47 -19.37 25.10
N ILE A 177 1.06 -18.84 23.95
CA ILE A 177 1.65 -19.20 22.64
C ILE A 177 3.10 -18.74 22.56
N ILE A 178 3.40 -17.54 23.05
CA ILE A 178 4.78 -17.03 23.09
C ILE A 178 5.65 -17.92 23.98
N ASP A 179 5.19 -18.24 25.19
CA ASP A 179 5.92 -19.07 26.14
C ASP A 179 6.19 -20.47 25.56
N GLN A 180 5.19 -21.08 24.90
CA GLN A 180 5.34 -22.38 24.23
C GLN A 180 6.40 -22.33 23.12
N ASN A 181 6.31 -21.36 22.20
CA ASN A 181 7.26 -21.25 21.09
C ASN A 181 8.68 -20.89 21.55
N LEU A 182 8.81 -20.09 22.61
CA LEU A 182 10.11 -19.74 23.18
C LEU A 182 10.77 -20.97 23.82
N ASN A 183 10.00 -21.76 24.57
CA ASN A 183 10.49 -23.00 25.15
C ASN A 183 10.90 -24.01 24.07
N GLU A 184 10.09 -24.20 23.03
CA GLU A 184 10.44 -25.08 21.90
C GLU A 184 11.73 -24.64 21.19
N ALA A 185 11.95 -23.33 21.02
CA ALA A 185 13.18 -22.82 20.43
C ALA A 185 14.41 -23.08 21.31
N ILE A 186 14.26 -22.94 22.64
CA ILE A 186 15.31 -23.26 23.62
C ILE A 186 15.60 -24.77 23.60
N GLU A 187 14.57 -25.62 23.63
CA GLU A 187 14.71 -27.08 23.59
C GLU A 187 15.41 -27.56 22.31
N LYS A 188 15.00 -27.08 21.14
CA LYS A 188 15.67 -27.38 19.86
C LYS A 188 17.14 -26.95 19.86
N SER A 189 17.47 -25.82 20.51
CA SER A 189 18.87 -25.40 20.64
C SER A 189 19.68 -26.33 21.55
N ALA A 190 19.04 -26.87 22.61
CA ALA A 190 19.66 -27.84 23.51
C ALA A 190 19.85 -29.22 22.86
N GLU A 191 18.89 -29.66 22.03
CA GLU A 191 18.97 -30.92 21.28
C GLU A 191 20.15 -30.92 20.27
N ARG A 192 20.33 -29.83 19.52
CA ARG A 192 21.47 -29.68 18.59
C ARG A 192 22.83 -29.77 19.29
N LYS A 193 22.92 -29.28 20.53
CA LYS A 193 24.12 -29.42 21.35
C LYS A 193 24.43 -30.89 21.69
N LEU A 194 23.41 -31.74 21.84
CA LEU A 194 23.58 -33.18 22.07
C LEU A 194 24.02 -33.92 20.79
N GLU A 195 23.66 -33.40 19.62
CA GLU A 195 24.07 -33.94 18.30
C GLU A 195 25.49 -33.52 17.89
N GLY A 196 26.20 -32.77 18.73
CA GLY A 196 27.57 -32.31 18.48
C GLY A 196 27.67 -31.09 17.56
N GLU A 197 26.55 -30.43 17.26
CA GLU A 197 26.56 -29.13 16.60
C GLU A 197 27.07 -28.02 17.55
N SER A 198 27.57 -26.92 16.98
CA SER A 198 28.12 -25.82 17.77
C SER A 198 27.10 -25.26 18.78
N GLU A 199 27.56 -25.00 20.00
CA GLU A 199 26.76 -24.51 21.14
C GLU A 199 26.00 -23.20 20.87
N TRP A 200 26.43 -22.41 19.87
CA TRP A 200 25.81 -21.14 19.50
C TRP A 200 25.02 -21.26 18.21
N VAL A 201 23.69 -21.19 18.31
CA VAL A 201 22.82 -21.06 17.15
C VAL A 201 22.54 -19.58 16.90
N SER A 202 22.86 -19.10 15.69
CA SER A 202 22.54 -17.73 15.28
C SER A 202 21.14 -17.68 14.69
N TYR A 203 20.30 -16.77 15.20
CA TYR A 203 18.98 -16.47 14.65
C TYR A 203 18.90 -15.01 14.23
N SER A 204 18.19 -14.74 13.13
CA SER A 204 17.74 -13.38 12.85
C SER A 204 16.66 -13.00 13.87
N MET A 205 16.99 -12.08 14.78
CA MET A 205 16.06 -11.59 15.80
C MET A 205 14.75 -11.10 15.19
N PHE A 206 14.82 -10.40 14.05
CA PHE A 206 13.63 -9.91 13.36
C PHE A 206 12.73 -11.05 12.87
N LYS A 207 13.31 -12.08 12.22
CA LYS A 207 12.53 -13.25 11.76
C LYS A 207 11.90 -14.01 12.93
N PHE A 208 12.66 -14.19 14.02
CA PHE A 208 12.17 -14.86 15.22
C PHE A 208 10.99 -14.13 15.86
N VAL A 209 11.14 -12.82 16.11
CA VAL A 209 10.08 -11.99 16.68
C VAL A 209 8.86 -11.93 15.77
N ARG A 210 9.06 -11.78 14.45
CA ARG A 210 7.97 -11.77 13.46
C ARG A 210 7.16 -13.08 13.51
N LYS A 211 7.84 -14.23 13.55
CA LYS A 211 7.20 -15.56 13.67
C LYS A 211 6.39 -15.69 14.95
N LEU A 212 6.95 -15.29 16.08
CA LEU A 212 6.23 -15.28 17.37
C LEU A 212 4.98 -14.41 17.34
N ILE A 213 5.10 -13.17 16.82
CA ILE A 213 3.96 -12.26 16.68
C ILE A 213 2.90 -12.85 15.76
N PHE A 214 3.31 -13.47 14.65
CA PHE A 214 2.39 -14.12 13.72
C PHE A 214 1.59 -15.22 14.41
N TYR A 215 2.24 -16.18 15.08
CA TYR A 215 1.53 -17.26 15.78
C TYR A 215 0.64 -16.76 16.91
N ALA A 216 1.13 -15.81 17.70
CA ALA A 216 0.37 -15.25 18.80
C ALA A 216 -0.86 -14.46 18.30
N SER A 217 -0.80 -13.88 17.10
CA SER A 217 -1.92 -13.13 16.52
C SER A 217 -2.89 -14.03 15.75
N VAL A 218 -2.39 -14.93 14.90
CA VAL A 218 -3.21 -15.73 13.98
C VAL A 218 -3.82 -16.96 14.67
N GLY A 219 -3.07 -17.60 15.57
CA GLY A 219 -3.52 -18.82 16.26
C GLY A 219 -4.85 -18.63 17.00
N PRO A 220 -4.97 -17.62 17.89
CA PRO A 220 -6.20 -17.36 18.64
C PRO A 220 -7.35 -16.80 17.79
N ILE A 221 -7.04 -16.05 16.72
CA ILE A 221 -8.04 -15.32 15.94
C ILE A 221 -8.64 -16.19 14.83
N ILE A 222 -7.82 -17.02 14.18
CA ILE A 222 -8.26 -17.79 13.00
C ILE A 222 -8.30 -19.29 13.32
N SER A 223 -7.15 -19.90 13.60
CA SER A 223 -7.05 -21.32 13.95
C SER A 223 -5.61 -21.67 14.34
N THR A 224 -5.45 -22.59 15.30
CA THR A 224 -4.14 -23.18 15.65
C THR A 224 -3.56 -24.01 14.52
N GLY A 225 -4.36 -24.43 13.53
CA GLY A 225 -3.87 -25.11 12.33
C GLY A 225 -3.13 -24.20 11.34
N LEU A 226 -3.15 -22.88 11.54
CA LEU A 226 -2.46 -21.91 10.69
C LEU A 226 -1.11 -21.46 11.25
N THR A 227 -0.58 -22.19 12.23
CA THR A 227 0.72 -21.91 12.85
C THR A 227 1.86 -22.75 12.25
N GLU A 228 1.69 -23.27 11.04
CA GLU A 228 2.77 -23.96 10.32
C GLU A 228 3.84 -22.95 9.86
N GLU A 229 5.10 -23.40 9.76
CA GLU A 229 6.22 -22.54 9.35
C GLU A 229 6.08 -22.06 7.89
N SER A 230 5.57 -22.92 7.01
CA SER A 230 5.25 -22.59 5.61
C SER A 230 4.31 -21.38 5.50
N ILE A 231 3.29 -21.31 6.36
CA ILE A 231 2.30 -20.22 6.35
C ILE A 231 2.94 -18.90 6.78
N VAL A 232 3.92 -18.93 7.69
CA VAL A 232 4.68 -17.74 8.10
C VAL A 232 5.53 -17.21 6.94
N ASP A 233 6.15 -18.11 6.17
CA ASP A 233 6.94 -17.77 5.00
C ASP A 233 6.06 -17.23 3.86
N ASP A 234 4.89 -17.82 3.62
CA ASP A 234 3.90 -17.33 2.66
C ASP A 234 3.39 -15.94 3.06
N PHE A 235 3.06 -15.74 4.34
CA PHE A 235 2.67 -14.43 4.86
C PHE A 235 3.79 -13.40 4.73
N THR A 236 5.03 -13.81 4.98
CA THR A 236 6.20 -12.93 4.82
C THR A 236 6.38 -12.50 3.38
N THR A 237 6.29 -13.45 2.45
CA THR A 237 6.37 -13.17 1.01
C THR A 237 5.26 -12.23 0.55
N PHE A 238 4.03 -12.46 1.04
CA PHE A 238 2.89 -11.60 0.78
C PHE A 238 3.09 -10.18 1.32
N ASP A 239 3.52 -10.02 2.56
CA ASP A 239 3.75 -8.73 3.21
C ASP A 239 4.89 -7.94 2.56
N ASP A 240 5.98 -8.61 2.16
CA ASP A 240 7.08 -8.01 1.40
C ASP A 240 6.59 -7.51 0.02
N GLY A 241 5.56 -8.14 -0.55
CA GLY A 241 4.88 -7.76 -1.79
C GLY A 241 3.81 -6.68 -1.65
N LEU A 242 3.32 -6.41 -0.43
CA LEU A 242 2.14 -5.59 -0.15
C LEU A 242 2.28 -4.16 -0.67
N ALA A 243 3.48 -3.58 -0.58
CA ALA A 243 3.76 -2.24 -1.10
C ALA A 243 3.53 -2.12 -2.63
N TYR A 244 3.77 -3.19 -3.38
CA TYR A 244 3.54 -3.22 -4.83
C TYR A 244 2.05 -3.36 -5.16
N LEU A 245 1.31 -4.13 -4.35
CA LEU A 245 -0.14 -4.33 -4.51
C LEU A 245 -0.94 -3.03 -4.29
N PHE A 246 -0.46 -2.14 -3.41
CA PHE A 246 -1.07 -0.82 -3.19
C PHE A 246 -0.88 0.16 -4.36
N ALA A 247 0.10 -0.07 -5.22
CA ALA A 247 0.47 0.88 -6.27
C ALA A 247 -0.37 0.74 -7.55
N ASP A 248 -1.36 -0.17 -7.60
CA ASP A 248 -1.94 -0.69 -8.85
C ASP A 248 -0.84 -1.06 -9.87
N ALA A 249 0.35 -1.45 -9.39
CA ALA A 249 1.47 -1.76 -10.26
C ALA A 249 1.10 -3.00 -11.07
N PRO A 250 1.33 -3.01 -12.40
CA PRO A 250 1.09 -4.20 -13.18
C PRO A 250 1.93 -5.35 -12.60
N SER A 251 1.24 -6.41 -12.17
CA SER A 251 1.83 -7.70 -11.81
C SER A 251 2.24 -8.45 -13.07
#